data_AF-A0A840V1P9-F1
#
_entry.id   AF-A0A840V1P9-F1
#
_cell.length_a   1.000
_cell.length_b   1.000
_cell.length_c   1.000
_cell.angle_alpha   90.00
_cell.angle_beta   90.00
_cell.angle_gamma   90.00
#
_symmetry.space_group_name_H-M   'P 1'
#
loop_
_entity.id
_entity.type
_entity.pdbx_description
1 polymer ?
#
loop_
_entity_poly.entity_id
_entity_poly.type
_entity_poly.pdbx_seq_one_letter_code
_entity_poly.pdbx_strand_id
1 'polypeptide(L)'
;MPGALRLFFPLFPLVPLLLVPASLRAQETKDIRVEVDFLRGDVPLTSEVRGGVAISRADLLISDITFQRADGRWLPLARWDGFFSATEADRSPLLRGLPAETMQAVRFHLGPPAEINHADPALFAVDDPLHPTANRLHWEWQSGFIFLALEGRLANPSAADRGFSYHIGNDPQHVEITVPVKFPAADQTLRLGLDLDALLDFDLETAPPSTHSRVGDPLAPQIARATQHAFHFLDSRPGYRQSASAAPATHAPPGTTPLRLDLSARFPQVQLPADNPLTREGVALGRALFFDPRLSGDGTLSCASCHHPESAFSDPLAKSRGIDGRSPARHSMALFNLAWSPSFFWDGRATRLRDQVLDPIQHPDEMGQALESLPAKLEAPYGEAFAAAFGSPGVSRERLGLALEQYLLSLLSQDSRFDRAMRGEQTFTDAEKRGFQLFITENDPARQLRGADCFHCHGGALFTDHDFHNNGIDSSFPNDRGRAATTGKEDDLGKFKTPSLRNVGLSAPYMHDGRFATLEEVIEHYNSGVHPSPTLDPNLSKHQGLGLSEQDKADLAAFLRTLDDPAFAQTPPP
;
A
#
# COMPACT_ATOMS: atom_id res chain seq x y z
N MET A 1 25.82 39.28 -71.75
CA MET A 1 26.16 38.52 -70.53
C MET A 1 24.94 37.70 -70.12
N PRO A 2 25.05 36.36 -70.14
CA PRO A 2 23.98 35.42 -69.84
C PRO A 2 24.06 34.92 -68.39
N GLY A 3 22.96 34.34 -67.89
CA GLY A 3 22.92 33.68 -66.59
C GLY A 3 21.56 33.05 -66.28
N ALA A 4 21.01 32.27 -67.22
CA ALA A 4 19.83 31.44 -67.01
C ALA A 4 20.27 29.97 -66.99
N LEU A 5 20.13 29.30 -65.84
CA LEU A 5 20.39 27.87 -65.72
C LEU A 5 19.08 27.09 -65.62
N ARG A 6 19.00 26.06 -66.46
CA ARG A 6 17.85 25.18 -66.74
C ARG A 6 17.64 24.16 -65.61
N LEU A 7 16.38 23.96 -65.22
CA LEU A 7 15.95 22.83 -64.39
C LEU A 7 15.89 21.55 -65.24
N PHE A 8 16.61 20.51 -64.82
CA PHE A 8 16.48 19.13 -65.31
C PHE A 8 15.46 18.39 -64.44
N PHE A 9 14.41 17.83 -65.05
CA PHE A 9 13.59 16.77 -64.47
C PHE A 9 13.96 15.45 -65.15
N PRO A 10 14.37 14.39 -64.44
CA PRO A 10 14.41 13.05 -65.00
C PRO A 10 13.03 12.39 -64.88
N LEU A 11 12.58 11.76 -65.97
CA LEU A 11 11.45 10.84 -66.03
C LEU A 11 11.70 9.64 -65.11
N PHE A 12 10.78 9.36 -64.18
CA PHE A 12 10.71 8.07 -63.50
C PHE A 12 9.90 7.06 -64.34
N PRO A 13 10.34 5.78 -64.45
CA PRO A 13 9.56 4.75 -65.12
C PRO A 13 8.39 4.31 -64.22
N LEU A 14 7.24 4.06 -64.85
CA LEU A 14 6.08 3.40 -64.24
C LEU A 14 6.46 1.99 -63.77
N VAL A 15 6.50 1.78 -62.46
CA VAL A 15 6.55 0.45 -61.84
C VAL A 15 5.13 -0.13 -61.86
N PRO A 16 4.91 -1.39 -62.29
CA PRO A 16 3.58 -1.98 -62.29
C PRO A 16 3.09 -2.15 -60.86
N LEU A 17 1.87 -1.70 -60.59
CA LEU A 17 1.15 -1.92 -59.36
C LEU A 17 0.95 -3.43 -59.17
N LEU A 18 1.77 -4.06 -58.32
CA LEU A 18 1.54 -5.42 -57.83
C LEU A 18 0.24 -5.38 -57.01
N LEU A 19 -0.81 -6.00 -57.55
CA LEU A 19 -2.04 -6.31 -56.85
C LEU A 19 -1.71 -7.18 -55.63
N VAL A 20 -1.65 -6.57 -54.45
CA VAL A 20 -1.72 -7.29 -53.17
C VAL A 20 -3.13 -7.88 -53.08
N PRO A 21 -3.30 -9.21 -52.87
CA PRO A 21 -4.62 -9.77 -52.69
C PRO A 21 -5.25 -9.19 -51.42
N ALA A 22 -6.41 -8.56 -51.58
CA ALA A 22 -7.26 -8.14 -50.48
C ALA A 22 -7.87 -9.38 -49.80
N SER A 23 -7.16 -9.96 -48.83
CA SER A 23 -7.75 -10.83 -47.81
C SER A 23 -6.84 -10.98 -46.59
N LEU A 24 -6.49 -9.86 -45.94
CA LEU A 24 -6.22 -9.86 -44.49
C LEU A 24 -7.55 -9.53 -43.82
N ARG A 25 -8.39 -10.55 -43.57
CA ARG A 25 -9.42 -10.40 -42.54
C ARG A 25 -8.65 -10.06 -41.26
N ALA A 26 -8.96 -8.91 -40.63
CA ALA A 26 -8.50 -8.66 -39.27
C ALA A 26 -8.90 -9.89 -38.45
N GLN A 27 -7.90 -10.61 -37.94
CA GLN A 27 -8.16 -11.78 -37.12
C GLN A 27 -8.89 -11.29 -35.87
N GLU A 28 -10.08 -11.83 -35.60
CA GLU A 28 -10.86 -11.42 -34.46
C GLU A 28 -10.05 -11.72 -33.19
N THR A 29 -9.78 -10.69 -32.40
CA THR A 29 -9.06 -10.79 -31.14
C THR A 29 -9.97 -10.46 -29.98
N LYS A 30 -9.71 -11.06 -28.82
CA LYS A 30 -10.42 -10.78 -27.58
C LYS A 30 -9.47 -10.33 -26.48
N ASP A 31 -10.05 -9.51 -25.60
CA ASP A 31 -9.43 -9.12 -24.36
C ASP A 31 -9.82 -10.11 -23.27
N ILE A 32 -8.81 -10.57 -22.51
CA ILE A 32 -8.93 -11.63 -21.51
C ILE A 32 -8.61 -11.07 -20.12
N ARG A 33 -9.43 -11.43 -19.14
CA ARG A 33 -9.17 -11.29 -17.70
C ARG A 33 -8.49 -12.57 -17.20
N VAL A 34 -7.45 -12.40 -16.39
CA VAL A 34 -6.85 -13.50 -15.62
C VAL A 34 -7.25 -13.30 -14.17
N GLU A 35 -7.71 -14.36 -13.53
CA GLU A 35 -8.00 -14.45 -12.09
C GLU A 35 -7.19 -15.62 -11.51
N VAL A 36 -6.73 -15.45 -10.28
CA VAL A 36 -6.02 -16.50 -9.52
C VAL A 36 -6.76 -16.73 -8.21
N ASP A 37 -7.34 -17.92 -8.05
CA ASP A 37 -7.89 -18.34 -6.78
C ASP A 37 -6.79 -18.98 -5.92
N PHE A 38 -6.65 -18.52 -4.68
CA PHE A 38 -5.79 -19.16 -3.69
C PHE A 38 -6.55 -20.28 -2.99
N LEU A 39 -5.97 -21.48 -2.97
CA LEU A 39 -6.66 -22.68 -2.52
C LEU A 39 -5.88 -23.42 -1.43
N ARG A 40 -6.59 -24.21 -0.64
CA ARG A 40 -6.03 -25.27 0.22
C ARG A 40 -6.48 -26.60 -0.37
N GLY A 41 -5.65 -27.29 -1.13
CA GLY A 41 -6.11 -28.37 -2.01
C GLY A 41 -7.14 -27.84 -3.01
N ASP A 42 -8.36 -28.40 -3.01
CA ASP A 42 -9.42 -28.04 -3.96
C ASP A 42 -10.45 -27.01 -3.43
N VAL A 43 -10.23 -26.44 -2.23
CA VAL A 43 -11.17 -25.47 -1.64
C VAL A 43 -10.56 -24.08 -1.53
N PRO A 44 -11.36 -23.01 -1.69
CA PRO A 44 -10.89 -21.64 -1.50
C PRO A 44 -10.23 -21.43 -0.13
N LEU A 45 -9.18 -20.61 -0.12
CA LEU A 45 -8.53 -20.21 1.12
C LEU A 45 -9.55 -19.51 2.04
N THR A 46 -9.56 -19.92 3.30
CA THR A 46 -10.25 -19.24 4.39
C THR A 46 -9.24 -18.95 5.49
N SER A 47 -9.62 -18.15 6.49
CA SER A 47 -8.78 -17.93 7.66
C SER A 47 -8.76 -19.10 8.65
N GLU A 48 -9.55 -20.16 8.41
CA GLU A 48 -9.61 -21.32 9.30
C GLU A 48 -8.30 -22.12 9.29
N VAL A 49 -7.95 -22.65 10.46
CA VAL A 49 -6.82 -23.58 10.60
C VAL A 49 -7.12 -24.87 9.86
N ARG A 50 -6.26 -25.26 8.92
CA ARG A 50 -6.32 -26.55 8.24
C ARG A 50 -4.96 -27.23 8.25
N GLY A 51 -4.95 -28.51 8.63
CA GLY A 51 -3.70 -29.27 8.74
C GLY A 51 -2.74 -28.67 9.77
N GLY A 52 -3.25 -27.99 10.80
CA GLY A 52 -2.44 -27.26 11.77
C GLY A 52 -1.90 -25.91 11.29
N VAL A 53 -2.29 -25.45 10.09
CA VAL A 53 -1.79 -24.20 9.48
C VAL A 53 -2.95 -23.25 9.19
N ALA A 54 -2.88 -22.03 9.73
CA ALA A 54 -3.68 -20.89 9.29
C ALA A 54 -2.83 -19.98 8.41
N ILE A 55 -3.36 -19.57 7.25
CA ILE A 55 -2.68 -18.62 6.34
C ILE A 55 -3.43 -17.29 6.44
N SER A 56 -2.72 -16.24 6.83
CA SER A 56 -3.27 -14.90 7.01
C SER A 56 -3.01 -14.00 5.81
N ARG A 57 -2.00 -14.31 4.99
CA ARG A 57 -1.65 -13.57 3.78
C ARG A 57 -1.15 -14.53 2.69
N ALA A 58 -1.64 -14.33 1.47
CA ALA A 58 -1.12 -14.95 0.27
C ALA A 58 -1.26 -13.96 -0.88
N ASP A 59 -0.13 -13.43 -1.34
CA ASP A 59 -0.04 -12.40 -2.37
C ASP A 59 0.98 -12.81 -3.42
N LEU A 60 0.73 -12.48 -4.69
CA LEU A 60 1.49 -13.00 -5.83
C LEU A 60 1.62 -11.96 -6.95
N LEU A 61 2.81 -11.90 -7.55
CA LEU A 61 3.07 -11.25 -8.83
C LEU A 61 3.27 -12.29 -9.94
N ILE A 62 2.60 -12.08 -11.08
CA ILE A 62 2.79 -12.86 -12.30
C ILE A 62 3.20 -11.91 -13.43
N SER A 63 4.19 -12.30 -14.25
CA SER A 63 4.58 -11.56 -15.46
C SER A 63 4.55 -12.40 -16.74
N ASP A 64 4.57 -11.71 -17.88
CA ASP A 64 4.85 -12.24 -19.22
C ASP A 64 3.99 -13.44 -19.62
N ILE A 65 2.70 -13.31 -19.34
CA ILE A 65 1.72 -14.33 -19.70
C ILE A 65 1.59 -14.49 -21.22
N THR A 66 1.60 -15.74 -21.68
CA THR A 66 1.45 -16.14 -23.08
C THR A 66 0.66 -17.44 -23.18
N PHE A 67 0.14 -17.74 -24.38
CA PHE A 67 -0.71 -18.90 -24.63
C PHE A 67 -0.14 -19.75 -25.75
N GLN A 68 -0.35 -21.06 -25.61
CA GLN A 68 -0.02 -22.03 -26.64
C GLN A 68 -1.27 -22.36 -27.46
N ARG A 69 -1.13 -22.24 -28.77
CA ARG A 69 -2.13 -22.66 -29.75
C ARG A 69 -2.22 -24.18 -29.82
N ALA A 70 -3.29 -24.70 -30.39
CA ALA A 70 -3.46 -26.14 -30.66
C ALA A 70 -2.37 -26.74 -31.57
N ASP A 71 -1.68 -25.91 -32.37
CA ASP A 71 -0.55 -26.34 -33.21
C ASP A 71 0.80 -26.37 -32.47
N GLY A 72 0.80 -26.09 -31.16
CA GLY A 72 1.98 -26.09 -30.29
C GLY A 72 2.78 -24.79 -30.29
N ARG A 73 2.44 -23.80 -31.13
CA ARG A 73 3.14 -22.50 -31.15
C ARG A 73 2.67 -21.60 -30.01
N TRP A 74 3.62 -20.88 -29.41
CA TRP A 74 3.35 -19.85 -28.41
C TRP A 74 3.06 -18.50 -29.06
N LEU A 75 2.12 -17.74 -28.51
CA LEU A 75 1.74 -16.43 -29.02
C LEU A 75 2.70 -15.33 -28.55
N PRO A 76 3.16 -14.44 -29.45
CA PRO A 76 3.89 -13.25 -29.05
C PRO A 76 2.89 -12.22 -28.49
N LEU A 77 2.84 -12.08 -27.17
CA LEU A 77 2.03 -11.06 -26.50
C LEU A 77 2.93 -9.93 -25.99
N ALA A 78 2.33 -8.75 -25.83
CA ALA A 78 3.00 -7.65 -25.15
C ALA A 78 3.24 -8.03 -23.68
N ARG A 79 4.22 -7.36 -23.06
CA ARG A 79 4.46 -7.46 -21.63
C ARG A 79 3.16 -7.24 -20.86
N TRP A 80 2.98 -8.04 -19.83
CA TRP A 80 1.83 -8.01 -18.95
C TRP A 80 2.31 -8.39 -17.56
N ASP A 81 1.88 -7.65 -16.56
CA ASP A 81 2.13 -7.92 -15.14
C ASP A 81 0.78 -7.95 -14.42
N GLY A 82 0.66 -8.79 -13.40
CA GLY A 82 -0.55 -8.90 -12.60
C GLY A 82 -0.22 -9.14 -11.13
N PHE A 83 -0.98 -8.47 -10.27
CA PHE A 83 -0.98 -8.67 -8.83
C PHE A 83 -2.27 -9.40 -8.42
N PHE A 84 -2.09 -10.45 -7.62
CA PHE A 84 -3.16 -11.32 -7.14
C PHE A 84 -3.05 -11.45 -5.63
N SER A 85 -4.19 -11.41 -4.94
CA SER A 85 -4.23 -11.48 -3.48
C SER A 85 -5.38 -12.34 -3.00
N ALA A 86 -5.15 -13.12 -1.95
CA ALA A 86 -6.21 -13.89 -1.31
C ALA A 86 -7.12 -13.03 -0.41
N THR A 87 -6.66 -11.85 -0.01
CA THR A 87 -7.35 -10.98 0.96
C THR A 87 -7.77 -9.63 0.37
N GLU A 88 -7.19 -9.25 -0.77
CA GLU A 88 -7.51 -8.04 -1.52
C GLU A 88 -8.07 -8.33 -2.90
N ALA A 89 -8.56 -7.29 -3.59
CA ALA A 89 -9.00 -7.43 -4.97
C ALA A 89 -7.78 -7.51 -5.91
N ASP A 90 -7.81 -8.48 -6.82
CA ASP A 90 -6.82 -8.61 -7.89
C ASP A 90 -6.65 -7.31 -8.69
N ARG A 91 -5.40 -7.02 -9.04
CA ARG A 91 -5.03 -5.91 -9.93
C ARG A 91 -4.26 -6.45 -11.10
N SER A 92 -4.97 -6.64 -12.21
CA SER A 92 -4.38 -7.04 -13.48
C SER A 92 -4.94 -6.18 -14.62
N PRO A 93 -4.15 -5.80 -15.63
CA PRO A 93 -4.69 -5.23 -16.84
C PRO A 93 -5.37 -6.34 -17.67
N LEU A 94 -6.31 -5.96 -18.54
CA LEU A 94 -6.82 -6.91 -19.53
C LEU A 94 -5.69 -7.30 -20.48
N LEU A 95 -5.54 -8.60 -20.71
CA LEU A 95 -4.66 -9.13 -21.73
C LEU A 95 -5.29 -8.92 -23.10
N ARG A 96 -4.68 -8.08 -23.92
CA ARG A 96 -5.25 -7.68 -25.21
C ARG A 96 -4.71 -8.51 -26.36
N GLY A 97 -5.53 -8.66 -27.40
CA GLY A 97 -5.07 -9.19 -28.68
C GLY A 97 -4.99 -10.72 -28.74
N LEU A 98 -5.70 -11.44 -27.86
CA LEU A 98 -5.71 -12.90 -27.94
C LEU A 98 -6.55 -13.35 -29.14
N PRO A 99 -6.02 -14.16 -30.09
CA PRO A 99 -6.80 -14.64 -31.22
C PRO A 99 -8.02 -15.46 -30.78
N ALA A 100 -9.12 -15.36 -31.52
CA ALA A 100 -10.33 -16.14 -31.30
C ALA A 100 -10.17 -17.62 -31.70
N GLU A 101 -9.27 -18.34 -31.02
CA GLU A 101 -9.06 -19.78 -31.13
C GLU A 101 -8.91 -20.44 -29.74
N THR A 102 -8.98 -21.77 -29.68
CA THR A 102 -8.84 -22.48 -28.41
C THR A 102 -7.35 -22.62 -28.06
N MET A 103 -7.00 -22.21 -26.85
CA MET A 103 -5.64 -22.36 -26.31
C MET A 103 -5.55 -23.65 -25.48
N GLN A 104 -4.40 -24.33 -25.57
CA GLN A 104 -4.16 -25.61 -24.91
C GLN A 104 -3.23 -25.52 -23.68
N ALA A 105 -2.49 -24.43 -23.56
CA ALA A 105 -1.67 -24.13 -22.39
C ALA A 105 -1.54 -22.62 -22.21
N VAL A 106 -1.34 -22.21 -20.98
CA VAL A 106 -0.90 -20.86 -20.61
C VAL A 106 0.47 -20.98 -19.96
N ARG A 107 1.31 -19.96 -20.18
CA ARG A 107 2.62 -19.86 -19.58
C ARG A 107 2.84 -18.46 -19.08
N PHE A 108 3.51 -18.33 -17.94
CA PHE A 108 3.82 -17.06 -17.29
C PHE A 108 5.00 -17.26 -16.35
N HIS A 109 5.46 -16.20 -15.70
CA HIS A 109 6.53 -16.26 -14.72
C HIS A 109 6.08 -15.83 -13.33
N LEU A 110 6.72 -16.41 -12.31
CA LEU A 110 6.64 -15.92 -10.94
C LEU A 110 7.46 -14.63 -10.82
N GLY A 111 6.79 -13.51 -10.56
CA GLY A 111 7.40 -12.19 -10.39
C GLY A 111 7.87 -11.51 -11.68
N PRO A 112 8.25 -10.21 -11.61
CA PRO A 112 8.75 -9.46 -12.76
C PRO A 112 10.15 -9.91 -13.20
N PRO A 113 10.52 -9.70 -14.49
CA PRO A 113 11.87 -9.98 -14.99
C PRO A 113 12.91 -9.05 -14.36
N ALA A 114 14.20 -9.44 -14.39
CA ALA A 114 15.29 -8.75 -13.68
C ALA A 114 15.35 -7.23 -13.93
N GLU A 115 15.18 -6.76 -15.17
CA GLU A 115 15.18 -5.32 -15.48
C GLU A 115 14.14 -4.53 -14.66
N ILE A 116 12.97 -5.14 -14.45
CA ILE A 116 11.84 -4.56 -13.73
C ILE A 116 11.96 -4.82 -12.24
N ASN A 117 12.49 -5.99 -11.87
CA ASN A 117 12.78 -6.32 -10.49
C ASN A 117 13.69 -5.25 -9.85
N HIS A 118 14.67 -4.74 -10.58
CA HIS A 118 15.60 -3.70 -10.10
C HIS A 118 15.19 -2.27 -10.49
N ALA A 119 13.98 -2.05 -11.01
CA ALA A 119 13.49 -0.72 -11.34
C ALA A 119 13.06 0.05 -10.08
N ASP A 120 13.07 1.38 -10.15
CA ASP A 120 12.55 2.22 -9.07
C ASP A 120 11.01 2.12 -9.04
N PRO A 121 10.41 1.58 -7.96
CA PRO A 121 8.98 1.37 -7.88
C PRO A 121 8.19 2.69 -7.90
N ALA A 122 8.82 3.82 -7.57
CA ALA A 122 8.18 5.14 -7.62
C ALA A 122 7.84 5.59 -9.05
N LEU A 123 8.42 4.94 -10.07
CA LEU A 123 8.20 5.27 -11.47
C LEU A 123 6.97 4.59 -12.08
N PHE A 124 6.43 3.55 -11.46
CA PHE A 124 5.22 2.89 -11.95
C PHE A 124 4.01 3.85 -11.85
N ALA A 125 3.08 3.72 -12.79
CA ALA A 125 1.82 4.47 -12.76
C ALA A 125 0.95 3.98 -11.60
N VAL A 126 0.02 4.81 -11.12
CA VAL A 126 -0.79 4.48 -9.93
C VAL A 126 -1.70 3.26 -10.13
N ASP A 127 -2.12 3.01 -11.37
CA ASP A 127 -2.93 1.85 -11.77
C ASP A 127 -2.10 0.63 -12.18
N ASP A 128 -0.77 0.75 -12.17
CA ASP A 128 0.13 -0.36 -12.48
C ASP A 128 0.11 -1.39 -11.33
N PRO A 129 -0.03 -2.70 -11.64
CA PRO A 129 0.04 -3.75 -10.62
C PRO A 129 1.35 -3.77 -9.83
N LEU A 130 2.44 -3.21 -10.37
CA LEU A 130 3.74 -3.12 -9.73
C LEU A 130 3.93 -1.85 -8.90
N HIS A 131 2.92 -0.96 -8.85
CA HIS A 131 2.98 0.22 -8.00
C HIS A 131 3.12 -0.19 -6.51
N PRO A 132 4.01 0.43 -5.73
CA PRO A 132 4.32 -0.03 -4.37
C PRO A 132 3.14 0.04 -3.40
N THR A 133 2.23 1.00 -3.59
CA THR A 133 0.97 1.07 -2.81
C THR A 133 -0.14 0.17 -3.35
N ALA A 134 0.09 -0.52 -4.48
CA ALA A 134 -0.88 -1.42 -5.08
C ALA A 134 -0.73 -2.87 -4.63
N ASN A 135 0.51 -3.35 -4.42
CA ASN A 135 0.79 -4.76 -4.13
C ASN A 135 1.52 -5.00 -2.80
N ARG A 136 2.19 -4.00 -2.20
CA ARG A 136 3.01 -4.17 -0.97
C ARG A 136 3.98 -5.35 -1.05
N LEU A 137 4.48 -5.61 -2.25
CA LEU A 137 5.34 -6.71 -2.63
C LEU A 137 6.68 -6.19 -3.18
N HIS A 138 7.19 -5.11 -2.60
CA HIS A 138 8.46 -4.52 -2.99
C HIS A 138 9.42 -4.49 -1.79
N TRP A 139 10.68 -4.88 -2.01
CA TRP A 139 11.74 -4.91 -1.00
C TRP A 139 12.34 -3.54 -0.67
N GLU A 140 11.76 -2.50 -1.26
CA GLU A 140 11.92 -1.05 -1.01
C GLU A 140 13.36 -0.59 -0.83
N TRP A 141 13.96 -0.86 0.32
CA TRP A 141 15.30 -0.46 0.72
C TRP A 141 16.42 -1.37 0.23
N GLN A 142 16.10 -2.60 -0.18
CA GLN A 142 17.05 -3.58 -0.71
C GLN A 142 16.99 -3.69 -2.24
N SER A 143 16.08 -2.94 -2.89
CA SER A 143 15.71 -3.12 -4.31
C SER A 143 15.11 -4.51 -4.59
N GLY A 144 14.16 -4.62 -5.52
CA GLY A 144 13.54 -5.90 -5.84
C GLY A 144 12.07 -6.00 -5.45
N PHE A 145 11.37 -6.97 -6.02
CA PHE A 145 10.03 -7.36 -5.65
C PHE A 145 10.02 -8.69 -4.87
N ILE A 146 9.05 -8.80 -3.98
CA ILE A 146 8.54 -10.06 -3.45
C ILE A 146 7.61 -10.62 -4.53
N PHE A 147 7.94 -11.76 -5.11
CA PHE A 147 7.14 -12.39 -6.15
C PHE A 147 5.96 -13.18 -5.56
N LEU A 148 6.15 -13.76 -4.37
CA LEU A 148 5.13 -14.48 -3.61
C LEU A 148 5.36 -14.22 -2.12
N ALA A 149 4.34 -13.70 -1.42
CA ALA A 149 4.33 -13.58 0.03
C ALA A 149 3.33 -14.57 0.63
N LEU A 150 3.78 -15.40 1.57
CA LEU A 150 2.97 -16.33 2.34
C LEU A 150 3.24 -16.13 3.83
N GLU A 151 2.22 -15.75 4.58
CA GLU A 151 2.32 -15.53 6.02
C GLU A 151 1.19 -16.24 6.75
N GLY A 152 1.48 -16.72 7.96
CA GLY A 152 0.52 -17.50 8.70
C GLY A 152 1.04 -17.99 10.03
N ARG A 153 0.31 -18.93 10.63
CA ARG A 153 0.60 -19.49 11.95
C ARG A 153 0.44 -21.00 11.96
N LEU A 154 1.30 -21.65 12.75
CA LEU A 154 1.17 -23.06 13.10
C LEU A 154 0.40 -23.16 14.41
N ALA A 155 -0.76 -23.80 14.36
CA ALA A 155 -1.55 -24.15 15.54
C ALA A 155 -0.97 -25.43 16.16
N ASN A 156 -0.23 -25.30 17.26
CA ASN A 156 0.35 -26.43 17.98
C ASN A 156 -0.26 -26.54 19.39
N PRO A 157 -0.89 -27.67 19.77
CA PRO A 157 -1.42 -27.87 21.12
C PRO A 157 -0.36 -27.95 22.23
N SER A 158 0.91 -28.17 21.89
CA SER A 158 2.01 -28.48 22.82
C SER A 158 3.15 -27.45 22.88
N ALA A 159 3.14 -26.47 21.98
CA ALA A 159 4.03 -25.32 21.94
C ALA A 159 3.19 -24.04 21.84
N ALA A 160 3.77 -22.87 22.15
CA ALA A 160 3.10 -21.61 21.78
C ALA A 160 2.93 -21.58 20.25
N ASP A 161 1.77 -21.11 19.78
CA ASP A 161 1.55 -20.81 18.36
C ASP A 161 2.76 -20.07 17.79
N ARG A 162 3.27 -20.54 16.64
CA ARG A 162 4.43 -19.94 15.98
C ARG A 162 4.02 -19.39 14.62
N GLY A 163 4.34 -18.13 14.38
CA GLY A 163 4.18 -17.50 13.06
C GLY A 163 5.22 -17.96 12.05
N PHE A 164 4.90 -17.80 10.76
CA PHE A 164 5.87 -17.87 9.68
C PHE A 164 5.64 -16.74 8.66
N SER A 165 6.72 -16.38 7.96
CA SER A 165 6.71 -15.37 6.90
C SER A 165 7.67 -15.76 5.78
N TYR A 166 7.12 -16.21 4.65
CA TYR A 166 7.85 -16.70 3.50
C TYR A 166 7.66 -15.76 2.32
N HIS A 167 8.69 -14.98 2.04
CA HIS A 167 8.71 -14.02 0.95
C HIS A 167 9.72 -14.46 -0.10
N ILE A 168 9.20 -14.90 -1.23
CA ILE A 168 9.96 -15.42 -2.37
C ILE A 168 10.14 -14.29 -3.36
N GLY A 169 11.37 -13.96 -3.73
CA GLY A 169 11.70 -12.90 -4.69
C GLY A 169 13.15 -13.04 -5.13
N ASN A 170 13.69 -12.01 -5.81
CA ASN A 170 15.01 -11.96 -6.46
C ASN A 170 15.11 -12.71 -7.81
N ASP A 171 16.13 -12.40 -8.60
CA ASP A 171 16.21 -12.90 -9.99
C ASP A 171 16.28 -14.45 -10.10
N PRO A 172 17.04 -15.19 -9.28
CA PRO A 172 17.02 -16.66 -9.34
C PRO A 172 15.66 -17.32 -9.05
N GLN A 173 14.72 -16.60 -8.41
CA GLN A 173 13.39 -17.10 -8.09
C GLN A 173 12.37 -16.80 -9.19
N HIS A 174 12.76 -16.09 -10.25
CA HIS A 174 11.93 -15.82 -11.41
C HIS A 174 11.79 -17.09 -12.27
N VAL A 175 10.78 -17.90 -11.95
CA VAL A 175 10.57 -19.22 -12.54
C VAL A 175 9.43 -19.23 -13.54
N GLU A 176 9.62 -19.92 -14.67
CA GLU A 176 8.59 -20.15 -15.68
C GLU A 176 7.58 -21.21 -15.19
N ILE A 177 6.30 -20.94 -15.39
CA ILE A 177 5.18 -21.79 -15.01
C ILE A 177 4.35 -22.05 -16.26
N THR A 178 4.06 -23.33 -16.55
CA THR A 178 3.20 -23.73 -17.66
C THR A 178 2.04 -24.57 -17.15
N VAL A 179 0.82 -24.10 -17.40
CA VAL A 179 -0.41 -24.76 -16.98
C VAL A 179 -1.16 -25.23 -18.22
N PRO A 180 -1.44 -26.55 -18.36
CA PRO A 180 -2.35 -27.03 -19.39
C PRO A 180 -3.75 -26.44 -19.17
N VAL A 181 -4.35 -25.87 -20.21
CA VAL A 181 -5.68 -25.28 -20.14
C VAL A 181 -6.55 -25.78 -21.29
N LYS A 182 -7.86 -25.73 -21.12
CA LYS A 182 -8.80 -25.80 -22.23
C LYS A 182 -9.54 -24.48 -22.29
N PHE A 183 -8.92 -23.47 -22.89
CA PHE A 183 -9.43 -22.10 -22.89
C PHE A 183 -10.07 -21.77 -24.25
N PRO A 184 -11.41 -21.79 -24.37
CA PRO A 184 -12.09 -21.55 -25.63
C PRO A 184 -11.99 -20.08 -26.05
N ALA A 185 -11.92 -19.85 -27.36
CA ALA A 185 -11.99 -18.53 -27.98
C ALA A 185 -13.20 -17.67 -27.56
N ALA A 186 -14.27 -18.31 -27.09
CA ALA A 186 -15.50 -17.65 -26.69
C ALA A 186 -15.33 -16.87 -25.36
N ASP A 187 -14.49 -17.41 -24.48
CA ASP A 187 -14.38 -16.96 -23.10
C ASP A 187 -13.47 -15.74 -22.97
N GLN A 188 -13.74 -14.93 -21.95
CA GLN A 188 -12.99 -13.69 -21.69
C GLN A 188 -12.39 -13.66 -20.29
N THR A 189 -12.60 -14.72 -19.49
CA THR A 189 -11.98 -14.87 -18.17
C THR A 189 -11.33 -16.24 -18.07
N LEU A 190 -10.03 -16.27 -17.78
CA LEU A 190 -9.23 -17.44 -17.43
C LEU A 190 -9.05 -17.48 -15.92
N ARG A 191 -9.43 -18.59 -15.28
CA ARG A 191 -9.27 -18.78 -13.83
C ARG A 191 -8.26 -19.88 -13.56
N LEU A 192 -7.23 -19.53 -12.80
CA LEU A 192 -6.18 -20.43 -12.35
C LEU A 192 -6.31 -20.63 -10.84
N GLY A 193 -5.97 -21.82 -10.35
CA GLY A 193 -5.89 -22.13 -8.93
C GLY A 193 -4.43 -22.24 -8.51
N LEU A 194 -4.06 -21.62 -7.39
CA LEU A 194 -2.78 -21.81 -6.72
C LEU A 194 -3.00 -22.61 -5.42
N ASP A 195 -2.57 -23.87 -5.40
CA ASP A 195 -2.70 -24.73 -4.23
C ASP A 195 -1.59 -24.45 -3.20
N LEU A 196 -1.97 -23.83 -2.08
CA LEU A 196 -1.05 -23.49 -1.00
C LEU A 196 -0.62 -24.70 -0.16
N ASP A 197 -1.41 -25.79 -0.14
CA ASP A 197 -0.99 -27.03 0.54
C ASP A 197 0.19 -27.66 -0.25
N ALA A 198 0.19 -27.57 -1.58
CA ALA A 198 1.31 -28.02 -2.42
C ALA A 198 2.58 -27.14 -2.28
N LEU A 199 2.42 -25.83 -2.04
CA LEU A 199 3.54 -24.93 -1.77
C LEU A 199 4.22 -25.21 -0.43
N LEU A 200 3.42 -25.60 0.55
CA LEU A 200 3.83 -25.82 1.94
C LEU A 200 4.03 -27.32 2.26
N ASP A 201 4.25 -28.15 1.24
CA ASP A 201 4.53 -29.60 1.40
C ASP A 201 5.97 -29.86 1.88
N PHE A 202 6.25 -29.37 3.08
CA PHE A 202 7.46 -29.62 3.84
C PHE A 202 7.16 -29.51 5.34
N ASP A 203 8.08 -30.02 6.17
CA ASP A 203 7.91 -29.99 7.62
C ASP A 203 8.02 -28.55 8.15
N LEU A 204 6.88 -27.89 8.29
CA LEU A 204 6.80 -26.53 8.82
C LEU A 204 7.26 -26.46 10.27
N GLU A 205 7.16 -27.52 11.08
CA GLU A 205 7.58 -27.47 12.48
C GLU A 205 9.10 -27.30 12.61
N THR A 206 9.85 -27.96 11.74
CA THR A 206 11.32 -27.89 11.72
C THR A 206 11.88 -26.86 10.75
N ALA A 207 11.08 -26.39 9.80
CA ALA A 207 11.49 -25.35 8.87
C ALA A 207 11.77 -24.02 9.59
N PRO A 208 12.75 -23.24 9.09
CA PRO A 208 12.94 -21.88 9.52
C PRO A 208 11.62 -21.09 9.42
N PRO A 209 11.28 -20.23 10.39
CA PRO A 209 10.02 -19.51 10.39
C PRO A 209 9.97 -18.41 9.33
N SER A 210 11.10 -18.07 8.69
CA SER A 210 11.10 -17.08 7.63
C SER A 210 12.11 -17.36 6.50
N THR A 211 11.80 -16.78 5.34
CA THR A 211 12.68 -16.67 4.17
C THR A 211 12.41 -15.36 3.45
N HIS A 212 13.46 -14.69 2.99
CA HIS A 212 13.40 -13.46 2.19
C HIS A 212 14.30 -13.57 0.96
N SER A 213 14.50 -14.80 0.48
CA SER A 213 15.30 -15.07 -0.72
C SER A 213 16.72 -14.52 -0.67
N ARG A 214 17.38 -14.57 0.50
CA ARG A 214 18.80 -14.21 0.59
C ARG A 214 19.68 -15.28 -0.05
N VAL A 215 20.86 -14.88 -0.51
CA VAL A 215 21.86 -15.82 -1.04
C VAL A 215 22.19 -16.87 0.03
N GLY A 216 22.05 -18.15 -0.33
CA GLY A 216 22.29 -19.27 0.59
C GLY A 216 21.07 -19.72 1.39
N ASP A 217 19.90 -19.11 1.20
CA ASP A 217 18.65 -19.58 1.81
C ASP A 217 18.07 -20.78 1.04
N PRO A 218 18.00 -21.99 1.64
CA PRO A 218 17.52 -23.17 0.93
C PRO A 218 16.00 -23.19 0.75
N LEU A 219 15.25 -22.42 1.55
CA LEU A 219 13.79 -22.46 1.55
C LEU A 219 13.19 -21.73 0.35
N ALA A 220 13.75 -20.56 0.00
CA ALA A 220 13.27 -19.77 -1.14
C ALA A 220 13.25 -20.54 -2.49
N PRO A 221 14.35 -21.20 -2.92
CA PRO A 221 14.34 -21.97 -4.15
C PRO A 221 13.49 -23.24 -4.05
N GLN A 222 13.26 -23.78 -2.85
CA GLN A 222 12.33 -24.90 -2.65
C GLN A 222 10.88 -24.45 -2.91
N ILE A 223 10.45 -23.36 -2.29
CA ILE A 223 9.10 -22.82 -2.47
C ILE A 223 8.90 -22.37 -3.92
N ALA A 224 9.86 -21.66 -4.52
CA ALA A 224 9.77 -21.25 -5.93
C ALA A 224 9.56 -22.44 -6.89
N ARG A 225 10.27 -23.56 -6.67
CA ARG A 225 10.05 -24.80 -7.45
C ARG A 225 8.68 -25.43 -7.19
N ALA A 226 8.22 -25.45 -5.95
CA ALA A 226 6.89 -25.94 -5.61
C ALA A 226 5.80 -25.12 -6.34
N THR A 227 5.99 -23.80 -6.44
CA THR A 227 5.09 -22.90 -7.18
C THR A 227 4.92 -23.28 -8.64
N GLN A 228 5.97 -23.79 -9.30
CA GLN A 228 5.87 -24.25 -10.70
C GLN A 228 4.87 -25.39 -10.89
N HIS A 229 4.57 -26.15 -9.84
CA HIS A 229 3.71 -27.32 -9.87
C HIS A 229 2.39 -27.13 -9.12
N ALA A 230 2.23 -26.04 -8.37
CA ALA A 230 1.04 -25.76 -7.57
C ALA A 230 -0.10 -25.09 -8.37
N PHE A 231 0.18 -24.59 -9.57
CA PHE A 231 -0.84 -24.00 -10.44
C PHE A 231 -1.62 -25.04 -11.24
N HIS A 232 -2.94 -24.86 -11.30
CA HIS A 232 -3.81 -25.65 -12.15
C HIS A 232 -4.92 -24.82 -12.78
N PHE A 233 -5.48 -25.30 -13.88
CA PHE A 233 -6.62 -24.69 -14.55
C PHE A 233 -7.90 -25.01 -13.78
N LEU A 234 -8.65 -23.97 -13.40
CA LEU A 234 -9.96 -24.15 -12.76
C LEU A 234 -11.06 -24.22 -13.80
N ASP A 235 -11.32 -23.09 -14.45
CA ASP A 235 -12.33 -22.95 -15.48
C ASP A 235 -12.08 -21.71 -16.35
N SER A 236 -12.94 -21.57 -17.35
CA SER A 236 -13.02 -20.39 -18.19
C SER A 236 -14.47 -19.96 -18.32
N ARG A 237 -14.70 -18.65 -18.46
CA ARG A 237 -16.06 -18.08 -18.45
C ARG A 237 -16.23 -17.00 -19.51
N PRO A 238 -17.43 -16.87 -20.10
CA PRO A 238 -17.75 -15.78 -21.01
C PRO A 238 -17.84 -14.45 -20.26
N GLY A 239 -17.36 -13.39 -20.90
CA GLY A 239 -17.36 -12.06 -20.31
C GLY A 239 -16.33 -11.87 -19.20
N TYR A 240 -16.13 -10.61 -18.84
CA TYR A 240 -15.58 -10.19 -17.56
C TYR A 240 -16.53 -9.10 -17.04
N ARG A 241 -16.69 -8.98 -15.72
CA ARG A 241 -17.42 -7.85 -15.17
C ARG A 241 -16.59 -6.61 -15.47
N GLN A 242 -17.02 -5.75 -16.40
CA GLN A 242 -16.44 -4.40 -16.48
C GLN A 242 -16.67 -3.77 -15.12
N SER A 243 -15.59 -3.48 -14.39
CA SER A 243 -15.71 -2.55 -13.28
C SER A 243 -16.33 -1.28 -13.86
N ALA A 244 -17.27 -0.69 -13.12
CA ALA A 244 -17.83 0.59 -13.51
C ALA A 244 -16.65 1.51 -13.83
N SER A 245 -16.64 2.07 -15.05
CA SER A 245 -15.67 3.08 -15.44
C SER A 245 -15.48 4.04 -14.28
N ALA A 246 -14.23 4.31 -13.90
CA ALA A 246 -13.91 5.38 -12.97
C ALA A 246 -14.78 6.59 -13.34
N ALA A 247 -15.49 7.16 -12.37
CA ALA A 247 -16.28 8.35 -12.61
C ALA A 247 -15.39 9.37 -13.35
N PRO A 248 -15.87 9.97 -14.45
CA PRO A 248 -15.05 10.89 -15.21
C PRO A 248 -14.49 11.95 -14.27
N ALA A 249 -13.19 12.23 -14.39
CA ALA A 249 -12.54 13.24 -13.58
C ALA A 249 -13.36 14.53 -13.64
N THR A 250 -13.78 15.01 -12.47
CA THR A 250 -14.49 16.29 -12.41
C THR A 250 -13.48 17.39 -12.71
N HIS A 251 -13.88 18.36 -13.54
CA HIS A 251 -13.04 19.52 -13.75
C HIS A 251 -13.02 20.33 -12.45
N ALA A 252 -11.89 20.96 -12.15
CA ALA A 252 -11.79 21.88 -11.02
C ALA A 252 -12.89 22.94 -11.11
N PRO A 253 -13.46 23.40 -9.98
CA PRO A 253 -14.54 24.38 -10.00
C PRO A 253 -14.14 25.65 -10.80
N PRO A 254 -15.06 26.25 -11.57
CA PRO A 254 -14.74 27.43 -12.37
C PRO A 254 -14.15 28.56 -11.53
N GLY A 255 -13.09 29.21 -12.04
CA GLY A 255 -12.43 30.32 -11.36
C GLY A 255 -11.40 29.93 -10.29
N THR A 256 -11.22 28.63 -10.04
CA THR A 256 -10.17 28.13 -9.13
C THR A 256 -8.82 27.98 -9.81
N THR A 257 -7.75 28.02 -9.02
CA THR A 257 -6.37 27.82 -9.47
C THR A 257 -5.92 26.40 -9.11
N PRO A 258 -5.63 25.52 -10.09
CA PRO A 258 -5.14 24.17 -9.80
C PRO A 258 -3.86 24.20 -8.95
N LEU A 259 -3.81 23.35 -7.93
CA LEU A 259 -2.62 23.11 -7.12
C LEU A 259 -2.05 21.73 -7.47
N ARG A 260 -0.77 21.70 -7.83
CA ARG A 260 -0.03 20.44 -8.02
C ARG A 260 0.81 20.19 -6.78
N LEU A 261 0.80 18.96 -6.30
CA LEU A 261 1.74 18.51 -5.28
C LEU A 261 3.14 18.44 -5.87
N ASP A 262 4.11 19.08 -5.22
CA ASP A 262 5.51 19.01 -5.59
C ASP A 262 6.13 17.80 -4.89
N LEU A 263 6.06 16.64 -5.55
CA LEU A 263 6.53 15.37 -4.99
C LEU A 263 7.99 15.12 -5.37
N SER A 264 8.82 14.79 -4.38
CA SER A 264 10.17 14.31 -4.67
C SER A 264 10.12 13.00 -5.46
N ALA A 265 11.09 12.79 -6.35
CA ALA A 265 11.12 11.61 -7.24
C ALA A 265 11.21 10.25 -6.51
N ARG A 266 11.47 10.26 -5.19
CA ARG A 266 11.53 9.05 -4.36
C ARG A 266 10.18 8.61 -3.81
N PHE A 267 9.17 9.47 -3.86
CA PHE A 267 7.83 9.11 -3.43
C PHE A 267 7.07 8.47 -4.59
N PRO A 268 6.29 7.40 -4.33
CA PRO A 268 5.43 6.81 -5.34
C PRO A 268 4.47 7.83 -5.92
N GLN A 269 4.10 7.63 -7.18
CA GLN A 269 3.00 8.39 -7.77
C GLN A 269 1.75 8.25 -6.90
N VAL A 270 0.90 9.27 -6.92
CA VAL A 270 -0.30 9.30 -6.08
C VAL A 270 -1.52 9.66 -6.92
N GLN A 271 -2.60 8.93 -6.70
CA GLN A 271 -3.90 9.24 -7.29
C GLN A 271 -4.73 10.00 -6.27
N LEU A 272 -4.87 11.30 -6.50
CA LEU A 272 -5.76 12.14 -5.71
C LEU A 272 -7.23 11.89 -6.11
N PRO A 273 -8.19 12.17 -5.20
CA PRO A 273 -9.61 12.03 -5.52
C PRO A 273 -10.01 12.85 -6.76
N ALA A 274 -10.48 12.15 -7.80
CA ALA A 274 -10.82 12.78 -9.09
C ALA A 274 -12.08 13.68 -9.01
N ASP A 275 -12.87 13.54 -7.95
CA ASP A 275 -14.07 14.32 -7.66
C ASP A 275 -13.81 15.51 -6.71
N ASN A 276 -12.57 15.69 -6.24
CA ASN A 276 -12.13 16.84 -5.44
C ASN A 276 -10.71 17.29 -5.84
N PRO A 277 -10.51 17.81 -7.07
CA PRO A 277 -9.20 18.28 -7.51
C PRO A 277 -8.63 19.34 -6.57
N LEU A 278 -7.33 19.27 -6.26
CA LEU A 278 -6.68 20.27 -5.41
C LEU A 278 -6.63 21.63 -6.10
N THR A 279 -7.04 22.64 -5.35
CA THR A 279 -7.02 24.05 -5.77
C THR A 279 -6.39 24.90 -4.68
N ARG A 280 -5.79 26.04 -5.05
CA ARG A 280 -5.21 26.97 -4.06
C ARG A 280 -6.28 27.49 -3.11
N GLU A 281 -7.47 27.78 -3.64
CA GLU A 281 -8.61 28.31 -2.90
C GLU A 281 -9.19 27.27 -1.94
N GLY A 282 -9.35 26.02 -2.39
CA GLY A 282 -9.83 24.92 -1.54
C GLY A 282 -8.86 24.55 -0.43
N VAL A 283 -7.56 24.50 -0.71
CA VAL A 283 -6.51 24.28 0.31
C VAL A 283 -6.50 25.42 1.32
N ALA A 284 -6.54 26.68 0.87
CA ALA A 284 -6.57 27.84 1.77
C ALA A 284 -7.81 27.84 2.68
N LEU A 285 -8.99 27.50 2.14
CA LEU A 285 -10.21 27.35 2.92
C LEU A 285 -10.09 26.21 3.94
N GLY A 286 -9.63 25.04 3.51
CA GLY A 286 -9.40 23.88 4.38
C GLY A 286 -8.46 24.20 5.54
N ARG A 287 -7.34 24.89 5.24
CA ARG A 287 -6.41 25.37 6.25
C ARG A 287 -7.08 26.32 7.23
N ALA A 288 -7.83 27.31 6.74
CA ALA A 288 -8.53 28.25 7.61
C ALA A 288 -9.52 27.55 8.55
N LEU A 289 -10.23 26.53 8.07
CA LEU A 289 -11.16 25.73 8.86
C LEU A 289 -10.46 24.84 9.87
N PHE A 290 -9.34 24.21 9.49
CA PHE A 290 -8.57 23.31 10.36
C PHE A 290 -8.14 23.96 11.68
N PHE A 291 -7.82 25.27 11.65
CA PHE A 291 -7.42 26.05 12.82
C PHE A 291 -8.57 26.80 13.50
N ASP A 292 -9.81 26.72 12.99
CA ASP A 292 -10.91 27.54 13.48
C ASP A 292 -11.72 26.84 14.59
N PRO A 293 -11.75 27.39 15.81
CA PRO A 293 -12.45 26.76 16.91
C PRO A 293 -13.97 26.79 16.77
N ARG A 294 -14.53 27.58 15.85
CA ARG A 294 -15.98 27.58 15.55
C ARG A 294 -16.48 26.24 15.01
N LEU A 295 -15.59 25.34 14.59
CA LEU A 295 -15.97 23.98 14.24
C LEU A 295 -16.49 23.17 15.43
N SER A 296 -16.13 23.53 16.67
CA SER A 296 -16.66 22.87 17.89
C SER A 296 -17.95 23.50 18.40
N GLY A 297 -18.73 22.72 19.14
CA GLY A 297 -20.06 23.11 19.64
C GLY A 297 -20.03 24.38 20.48
N ASP A 298 -19.03 24.51 21.36
CA ASP A 298 -18.85 25.67 22.25
C ASP A 298 -17.89 26.73 21.68
N GLY A 299 -17.29 26.48 20.52
CA GLY A 299 -16.37 27.41 19.87
C GLY A 299 -14.97 27.46 20.51
N THR A 300 -14.55 26.42 21.23
CA THR A 300 -13.25 26.37 21.94
C THR A 300 -12.20 25.47 21.29
N LEU A 301 -12.61 24.49 20.48
CA LEU A 301 -11.73 23.49 19.87
C LEU A 301 -11.75 23.57 18.34
N SER A 302 -10.57 23.42 17.73
CA SER A 302 -10.38 23.21 16.30
C SER A 302 -9.67 21.86 16.06
N CYS A 303 -9.47 21.47 14.80
CA CYS A 303 -8.68 20.29 14.49
C CYS A 303 -7.25 20.42 15.06
N ALA A 304 -6.68 21.62 14.99
CA ALA A 304 -5.36 21.93 15.52
C ALA A 304 -5.25 21.86 17.05
N SER A 305 -6.37 21.79 17.79
CA SER A 305 -6.35 21.59 19.25
C SER A 305 -5.90 20.18 19.66
N CYS A 306 -5.98 19.21 18.74
CA CYS A 306 -5.52 17.82 18.95
C CYS A 306 -4.45 17.41 17.93
N HIS A 307 -4.23 18.21 16.89
CA HIS A 307 -3.28 17.96 15.80
C HIS A 307 -2.31 19.14 15.67
N HIS A 308 -1.34 19.18 16.58
CA HIS A 308 -0.37 20.25 16.76
C HIS A 308 0.72 20.22 15.67
N PRO A 309 0.91 21.29 14.87
CA PRO A 309 1.94 21.32 13.83
C PRO A 309 3.34 20.95 14.34
N GLU A 310 3.72 21.44 15.52
CA GLU A 310 5.00 21.17 16.18
C GLU A 310 5.20 19.69 16.58
N SER A 311 4.10 18.93 16.67
CA SER A 311 4.09 17.49 16.95
C SER A 311 3.76 16.67 15.70
N ALA A 312 4.13 17.18 14.51
CA ALA A 312 3.80 16.60 13.21
C ALA A 312 2.29 16.37 12.99
N PHE A 313 1.49 17.32 13.50
CA PHE A 313 0.03 17.23 13.55
C PHE A 313 -0.50 16.03 14.35
N SER A 314 0.25 15.58 15.36
CA SER A 314 -0.22 14.70 16.45
C SER A 314 -0.61 15.52 17.69
N ASP A 315 -1.00 14.85 18.77
CA ASP A 315 -1.18 15.47 20.09
C ASP A 315 0.04 15.18 20.98
N PRO A 316 0.62 16.14 21.72
CA PRO A 316 1.63 15.82 22.74
C PRO A 316 1.03 15.12 23.98
N LEU A 317 -0.29 15.04 24.11
CA LEU A 317 -0.99 14.32 25.17
C LEU A 317 -1.35 12.90 24.73
N ALA A 318 -1.23 11.94 25.66
CA ALA A 318 -1.66 10.55 25.41
C ALA A 318 -3.13 10.46 24.98
N LYS A 319 -3.98 11.29 25.60
CA LYS A 319 -5.37 11.47 25.22
C LYS A 319 -5.67 12.95 25.06
N SER A 320 -6.22 13.30 23.91
CA SER A 320 -6.62 14.66 23.60
C SER A 320 -7.67 15.18 24.58
N ARG A 321 -7.69 16.50 24.76
CA ARG A 321 -8.72 17.19 25.54
C ARG A 321 -9.82 17.67 24.61
N GLY A 322 -10.93 16.94 24.58
CA GLY A 322 -12.15 17.32 23.89
C GLY A 322 -13.04 18.26 24.71
N ILE A 323 -14.24 18.49 24.17
CA ILE A 323 -15.24 19.41 24.68
C ILE A 323 -15.69 18.98 26.09
N ASP A 324 -15.94 19.95 26.95
CA ASP A 324 -16.25 19.75 28.37
C ASP A 324 -15.15 19.02 29.17
N GLY A 325 -13.92 18.94 28.62
CA GLY A 325 -12.80 18.24 29.24
C GLY A 325 -12.86 16.72 29.14
N ARG A 326 -13.74 16.19 28.28
CA ARG A 326 -13.78 14.75 27.94
C ARG A 326 -12.62 14.39 27.03
N SER A 327 -12.31 13.10 26.92
CA SER A 327 -11.21 12.63 26.09
C SER A 327 -11.64 11.43 25.27
N PRO A 328 -11.30 11.38 23.97
CA PRO A 328 -11.51 10.19 23.17
C PRO A 328 -10.68 9.01 23.70
N ALA A 329 -11.08 7.80 23.32
CA ALA A 329 -10.43 6.57 23.79
C ALA A 329 -8.99 6.42 23.26
N ARG A 330 -8.74 6.91 22.04
CA ARG A 330 -7.48 6.74 21.30
C ARG A 330 -6.69 8.03 21.21
N HIS A 331 -5.38 7.87 21.07
CA HIS A 331 -4.42 8.91 20.77
C HIS A 331 -4.64 9.48 19.36
N SER A 332 -4.46 10.78 19.20
CA SER A 332 -4.59 11.46 17.89
C SER A 332 -3.45 11.04 16.98
N MET A 333 -3.76 10.57 15.77
CA MET A 333 -2.73 10.20 14.80
C MET A 333 -2.08 11.45 14.21
N ALA A 334 -0.78 11.37 13.92
CA ALA A 334 -0.09 12.39 13.14
C ALA A 334 -0.69 12.53 11.72
N LEU A 335 -0.74 13.76 11.19
CA LEU A 335 -1.37 14.08 9.91
C LEU A 335 -0.34 14.60 8.89
N PHE A 336 0.24 13.68 8.13
CA PHE A 336 1.10 13.98 6.98
C PHE A 336 1.04 12.83 5.98
N ASN A 337 1.37 13.12 4.72
CA ASN A 337 1.41 12.15 3.62
C ASN A 337 0.10 11.33 3.50
N LEU A 338 -1.05 11.92 3.84
CA LEU A 338 -2.34 11.23 3.84
C LEU A 338 -2.82 10.88 2.42
N ALA A 339 -2.22 11.48 1.39
CA ALA A 339 -2.55 11.23 -0.02
C ALA A 339 -2.33 9.79 -0.47
N TRP A 340 -1.44 9.04 0.19
CA TRP A 340 -1.20 7.62 -0.12
C TRP A 340 -2.02 6.67 0.74
N SER A 341 -2.79 7.19 1.70
CA SER A 341 -3.48 6.34 2.66
C SER A 341 -4.82 5.82 2.13
N PRO A 342 -5.04 4.49 2.08
CA PRO A 342 -6.28 3.90 1.53
C PRO A 342 -7.45 3.93 2.52
N SER A 343 -7.16 4.14 3.81
CA SER A 343 -8.16 4.19 4.88
C SER A 343 -7.67 5.05 6.04
N PHE A 344 -8.58 5.45 6.92
CA PHE A 344 -8.36 6.44 7.95
C PHE A 344 -8.87 5.98 9.32
N PHE A 345 -8.35 6.62 10.38
CA PHE A 345 -8.37 6.17 11.78
C PHE A 345 -7.51 4.93 12.06
N TRP A 346 -7.22 4.72 13.33
CA TRP A 346 -6.50 3.55 13.85
C TRP A 346 -7.17 2.20 13.49
N ASP A 347 -8.50 2.17 13.30
CA ASP A 347 -9.27 0.96 12.94
C ASP A 347 -9.67 0.91 11.46
N GLY A 348 -9.31 1.93 10.67
CA GLY A 348 -9.59 1.98 9.23
C GLY A 348 -11.06 2.21 8.88
N ARG A 349 -11.90 2.66 9.81
CA ARG A 349 -13.36 2.75 9.59
C ARG A 349 -13.80 3.75 8.51
N ALA A 350 -12.96 4.71 8.16
CA ALA A 350 -13.24 5.66 7.09
C ALA A 350 -12.36 5.36 5.86
N THR A 351 -12.97 5.31 4.68
CA THR A 351 -12.27 5.07 3.40
C THR A 351 -12.03 6.35 2.60
N ARG A 352 -12.60 7.48 3.04
CA ARG A 352 -12.40 8.81 2.44
C ARG A 352 -12.06 9.82 3.52
N LEU A 353 -11.08 10.68 3.22
CA LEU A 353 -10.59 11.67 4.17
C LEU A 353 -11.69 12.70 4.50
N ARG A 354 -12.47 13.12 3.49
CA ARG A 354 -13.63 13.99 3.69
C ARG A 354 -14.72 13.43 4.60
N ASP A 355 -14.78 12.10 4.79
CA ASP A 355 -15.69 11.48 5.76
C ASP A 355 -15.04 11.47 7.15
N GLN A 356 -13.76 11.10 7.22
CA GLN A 356 -12.99 11.08 8.46
C GLN A 356 -13.03 12.43 9.18
N VAL A 357 -12.87 13.55 8.46
CA VAL A 357 -12.81 14.89 9.07
C VAL A 357 -14.15 15.36 9.68
N LEU A 358 -15.26 14.73 9.32
CA LEU A 358 -16.59 15.09 9.83
C LEU A 358 -16.91 14.37 11.15
N ASP A 359 -16.34 13.19 11.37
CA ASP A 359 -16.49 12.41 12.60
C ASP A 359 -16.02 13.15 13.86
N PRO A 360 -14.79 13.71 13.96
CA PRO A 360 -14.33 14.40 15.17
C PRO A 360 -15.15 15.66 15.46
N ILE A 361 -15.68 16.33 14.42
CA ILE A 361 -16.55 17.50 14.54
C ILE A 361 -17.82 17.14 15.34
N GLN A 362 -18.44 16.00 15.04
CA GLN A 362 -19.67 15.58 15.71
C GLN A 362 -19.44 14.72 16.96
N HIS A 363 -18.25 14.15 17.14
CA HIS A 363 -18.00 13.21 18.22
C HIS A 363 -18.15 13.92 19.58
N PRO A 364 -18.94 13.36 20.51
CA PRO A 364 -19.30 14.05 21.74
C PRO A 364 -18.08 14.26 22.65
N ASP A 365 -17.09 13.37 22.62
CA ASP A 365 -15.87 13.50 23.43
C ASP A 365 -14.73 14.25 22.72
N GLU A 366 -15.01 14.81 21.53
CA GLU A 366 -14.07 15.62 20.76
C GLU A 366 -14.63 17.03 20.58
N MET A 367 -15.28 17.36 19.46
CA MET A 367 -15.73 18.74 19.19
C MET A 367 -17.22 18.97 19.48
N GLY A 368 -18.03 17.91 19.61
CA GLY A 368 -19.43 17.98 20.06
C GLY A 368 -20.37 18.88 19.23
N GLN A 369 -20.04 19.14 17.96
CA GLN A 369 -20.82 20.02 17.08
C GLN A 369 -21.81 19.22 16.24
N ALA A 370 -23.10 19.57 16.31
CA ALA A 370 -24.09 19.03 15.40
C ALA A 370 -23.81 19.49 13.96
N LEU A 371 -23.57 18.55 13.04
CA LEU A 371 -23.23 18.88 11.64
C LEU A 371 -24.33 19.65 10.91
N GLU A 372 -25.60 19.42 11.26
CA GLU A 372 -26.74 20.08 10.61
C GLU A 372 -26.80 21.59 10.87
N SER A 373 -26.29 22.07 12.01
CA SER A 373 -26.29 23.51 12.35
C SER A 373 -25.00 24.22 11.95
N LEU A 374 -23.94 23.47 11.62
CA LEU A 374 -22.62 24.02 11.32
C LEU A 374 -22.58 24.91 10.06
N PRO A 375 -23.26 24.58 8.93
CA PRO A 375 -23.28 25.45 7.76
C PRO A 375 -23.76 26.87 8.08
N ALA A 376 -24.85 27.03 8.83
CA ALA A 376 -25.37 28.34 9.21
C ALA A 376 -24.38 29.13 10.07
N LYS A 377 -23.62 28.44 10.93
CA LYS A 377 -22.57 29.03 11.78
C LYS A 377 -21.38 29.55 10.95
N LEU A 378 -21.06 28.88 9.84
CA LEU A 378 -19.91 29.18 8.98
C LEU A 378 -20.25 30.09 7.79
N GLU A 379 -21.53 30.27 7.45
CA GLU A 379 -21.96 31.05 6.27
C GLU A 379 -21.46 32.51 6.32
N ALA A 380 -21.72 33.23 7.42
CA ALA A 380 -21.29 34.62 7.55
C ALA A 380 -19.76 34.82 7.48
N PRO A 381 -18.93 33.99 8.15
CA PRO A 381 -17.49 34.17 8.10
C PRO A 381 -16.77 33.56 6.89
N TYR A 382 -17.33 32.56 6.22
CA TYR A 382 -16.65 31.83 5.15
C TYR A 382 -17.40 31.78 3.82
N GLY A 383 -18.61 32.34 3.70
CA GLY A 383 -19.42 32.24 2.48
C GLY A 383 -18.66 32.64 1.20
N GLU A 384 -17.86 33.71 1.26
CA GLU A 384 -17.00 34.13 0.14
C GLU A 384 -15.86 33.14 -0.14
N ALA A 385 -15.23 32.58 0.89
CA ALA A 385 -14.16 31.59 0.74
C ALA A 385 -14.68 30.25 0.18
N PHE A 386 -15.88 29.82 0.60
CA PHE A 386 -16.58 28.69 -0.02
C PHE A 386 -16.94 28.99 -1.48
N ALA A 387 -17.42 30.19 -1.78
CA ALA A 387 -17.71 30.60 -3.15
C ALA A 387 -16.45 30.56 -4.03
N ALA A 388 -15.31 31.02 -3.51
CA ALA A 388 -14.03 30.97 -4.20
C ALA A 388 -13.54 29.54 -4.42
N ALA A 389 -13.64 28.66 -3.41
CA ALA A 389 -13.17 27.27 -3.49
C ALA A 389 -14.03 26.37 -4.38
N PHE A 390 -15.34 26.62 -4.46
CA PHE A 390 -16.31 25.75 -5.15
C PHE A 390 -17.02 26.41 -6.33
N GLY A 391 -16.58 27.61 -6.73
CA GLY A 391 -17.12 28.37 -7.87
C GLY A 391 -18.58 28.81 -7.73
N SER A 392 -19.17 28.66 -6.55
CA SER A 392 -20.57 29.01 -6.27
C SER A 392 -20.81 29.18 -4.77
N PRO A 393 -21.71 30.10 -4.36
CA PRO A 393 -21.96 30.40 -2.95
C PRO A 393 -22.59 29.22 -2.19
N GLY A 394 -22.56 29.30 -0.85
CA GLY A 394 -23.20 28.37 0.06
C GLY A 394 -22.22 27.46 0.80
N VAL A 395 -22.40 27.35 2.11
CA VAL A 395 -21.72 26.38 2.95
C VAL A 395 -22.55 25.10 3.06
N SER A 396 -21.90 23.94 2.98
CA SER A 396 -22.54 22.65 3.24
C SER A 396 -21.58 21.70 3.96
N ARG A 397 -22.13 20.63 4.55
CA ARG A 397 -21.35 19.56 5.19
C ARG A 397 -20.36 18.94 4.20
N GLU A 398 -20.80 18.71 2.96
CA GLU A 398 -20.00 18.12 1.90
C GLU A 398 -18.83 19.03 1.53
N ARG A 399 -19.10 20.33 1.33
CA ARG A 399 -18.05 21.31 1.00
C ARG A 399 -17.05 21.50 2.13
N LEU A 400 -17.50 21.42 3.39
CA LEU A 400 -16.63 21.43 4.56
C LEU A 400 -15.65 20.24 4.52
N GLY A 401 -16.17 19.02 4.32
CA GLY A 401 -15.34 17.82 4.21
C GLY A 401 -14.36 17.90 3.02
N LEU A 402 -14.82 18.38 1.86
CA LEU A 402 -13.99 18.56 0.67
C LEU A 402 -12.86 19.57 0.89
N ALA A 403 -13.13 20.71 1.53
CA ALA A 403 -12.11 21.72 1.80
C ALA A 403 -11.03 21.21 2.76
N LEU A 404 -11.43 20.59 3.87
CA LEU A 404 -10.51 19.98 4.84
C LEU A 404 -9.68 18.87 4.20
N GLU A 405 -10.29 18.03 3.35
CA GLU A 405 -9.58 17.00 2.58
C GLU A 405 -8.50 17.62 1.67
N GLN A 406 -8.79 18.72 0.95
CA GLN A 406 -7.78 19.37 0.11
C GLN A 406 -6.57 19.83 0.94
N TYR A 407 -6.81 20.46 2.10
CA TYR A 407 -5.72 20.89 2.98
C TYR A 407 -4.90 19.70 3.49
N LEU A 408 -5.54 18.68 4.03
CA LEU A 408 -4.85 17.52 4.59
C LEU A 408 -4.07 16.69 3.55
N LEU A 409 -4.55 16.61 2.31
CA LEU A 409 -3.81 15.98 1.20
C LEU A 409 -2.57 16.78 0.77
N SER A 410 -2.51 18.08 1.09
CA SER A 410 -1.37 18.95 0.80
C SER A 410 -0.26 18.90 1.85
N LEU A 411 -0.51 18.26 3.01
CA LEU A 411 0.46 18.10 4.08
C LEU A 411 1.49 17.01 3.73
N LEU A 412 2.61 17.43 3.14
CA LEU A 412 3.68 16.54 2.68
C LEU A 412 4.92 16.65 3.57
N SER A 413 5.45 15.51 3.98
CA SER A 413 6.71 15.38 4.71
C SER A 413 7.64 14.46 3.92
N GLN A 414 8.67 15.05 3.31
CA GLN A 414 9.51 14.40 2.29
C GLN A 414 10.95 14.95 2.22
N ASP A 415 11.33 15.82 3.15
CA ASP A 415 12.66 16.43 3.21
C ASP A 415 13.35 16.18 4.55
N SER A 416 13.14 14.98 5.12
CA SER A 416 13.83 14.56 6.33
C SER A 416 15.34 14.41 6.11
N ARG A 417 16.11 14.24 7.19
CA ARG A 417 17.53 13.92 7.10
C ARG A 417 17.79 12.62 6.33
N PHE A 418 16.91 11.63 6.50
CA PHE A 418 16.90 10.41 5.72
C PHE A 418 16.75 10.70 4.22
N ASP A 419 15.77 11.52 3.84
CA ASP A 419 15.52 11.84 2.42
C ASP A 419 16.72 12.53 1.78
N ARG A 420 17.31 13.52 2.48
CA ARG A 420 18.54 14.19 2.03
C ARG A 420 19.72 13.22 1.89
N ALA A 421 19.85 12.26 2.81
CA ALA A 421 20.89 11.24 2.72
C ALA A 421 20.69 10.31 1.51
N MET A 422 19.45 9.91 1.23
CA MET A 422 19.11 9.10 0.05
C MET A 422 19.28 9.85 -1.29
N ARG A 423 19.30 11.19 -1.26
CA ARG A 423 19.67 12.05 -2.39
C ARG A 423 21.18 12.36 -2.47
N GLY A 424 21.97 11.90 -1.50
CA GLY A 424 23.40 12.19 -1.42
C GLY A 424 23.74 13.62 -0.98
N GLU A 425 22.77 14.37 -0.47
CA GLU A 425 22.93 15.74 0.03
C GLU A 425 23.47 15.78 1.46
N GLN A 426 23.29 14.70 2.22
CA GLN A 426 23.84 14.49 3.55
C GLN A 426 24.38 13.08 3.71
N THR A 427 25.16 12.84 4.76
CA THR A 427 25.66 11.52 5.12
C THR A 427 25.19 11.13 6.50
N PHE A 428 24.78 9.87 6.65
CA PHE A 428 24.53 9.28 7.95
C PHE A 428 25.81 9.21 8.79
N THR A 429 25.65 9.41 10.09
CA THR A 429 26.62 9.00 11.11
C THR A 429 26.71 7.48 11.14
N ASP A 430 27.75 6.94 11.78
CA ASP A 430 27.90 5.48 11.85
C ASP A 430 26.77 4.81 12.66
N ALA A 431 26.24 5.51 13.67
CA ALA A 431 25.09 5.03 14.43
C ALA A 431 23.80 5.01 13.59
N GLU A 432 23.55 6.05 12.79
CA GLU A 432 22.40 6.11 11.87
C GLU A 432 22.50 5.03 10.79
N LYS A 433 23.71 4.77 10.25
CA LYS A 433 23.93 3.69 9.27
C LYS A 433 23.64 2.32 9.87
N ARG A 434 24.16 2.06 11.07
CA ARG A 434 23.94 0.76 11.73
C ARG A 434 22.49 0.60 12.15
N GLY A 435 21.84 1.67 12.61
CA GLY A 435 20.40 1.70 12.88
C GLY A 435 19.55 1.38 11.65
N PHE A 436 19.88 1.97 10.50
CA PHE A 436 19.23 1.62 9.24
C PHE A 436 19.45 0.16 8.85
N GLN A 437 20.68 -0.35 9.00
CA GLN A 437 21.00 -1.76 8.76
C GLN A 437 20.19 -2.69 9.67
N LEU A 438 20.06 -2.38 10.95
CA LEU A 438 19.20 -3.11 11.89
C LEU A 438 17.75 -3.10 11.41
N PHE A 439 17.22 -1.94 11.05
CA PHE A 439 15.84 -1.74 10.61
C PHE A 439 15.45 -2.65 9.43
N ILE A 440 16.32 -2.76 8.41
CA ILE A 440 16.07 -3.54 7.17
C ILE A 440 16.56 -4.99 7.24
N THR A 441 17.05 -5.43 8.40
CA THR A 441 17.60 -6.79 8.56
C THR A 441 16.67 -7.65 9.39
N GLU A 442 16.45 -8.88 8.92
CA GLU A 442 15.76 -9.93 9.65
C GLU A 442 16.46 -10.25 10.98
N ASN A 443 15.69 -10.52 12.02
CA ASN A 443 16.20 -11.21 13.20
C ASN A 443 16.14 -12.73 13.01
N ASP A 444 17.19 -13.32 12.46
CA ASP A 444 17.30 -14.78 12.29
C ASP A 444 18.58 -15.32 12.95
N PRO A 445 18.54 -15.56 14.28
CA PRO A 445 19.63 -16.20 15.02
C PRO A 445 20.18 -17.46 14.38
N ALA A 446 19.33 -18.30 13.80
CA ALA A 446 19.72 -19.60 13.26
C ALA A 446 20.64 -19.45 12.04
N ARG A 447 20.49 -18.35 11.31
CA ARG A 447 21.35 -17.98 10.17
C ARG A 447 22.38 -16.89 10.53
N GLN A 448 22.60 -16.64 11.83
CA GLN A 448 23.54 -15.62 12.33
C GLN A 448 23.19 -14.18 11.89
N LEU A 449 21.90 -13.90 11.68
CA LEU A 449 21.39 -12.58 11.37
C LEU A 449 20.79 -11.94 12.62
N ARG A 450 21.16 -10.69 12.89
CA ARG A 450 20.72 -9.90 14.05
C ARG A 450 20.26 -8.53 13.58
N GLY A 451 19.01 -8.43 13.17
CA GLY A 451 18.36 -7.16 12.86
C GLY A 451 17.13 -6.90 13.74
N ALA A 452 16.40 -5.85 13.42
CA ALA A 452 15.23 -5.39 14.18
C ALA A 452 13.89 -5.73 13.47
N ASP A 453 13.94 -6.30 12.26
CA ASP A 453 12.77 -6.85 11.55
C ASP A 453 11.62 -5.85 11.30
N CYS A 454 11.90 -4.54 11.37
CA CYS A 454 10.87 -3.49 11.36
C CYS A 454 10.27 -3.25 9.96
N PHE A 455 11.04 -3.54 8.91
CA PHE A 455 10.69 -3.23 7.52
C PHE A 455 9.47 -4.00 6.99
N HIS A 456 9.05 -5.09 7.67
CA HIS A 456 7.85 -5.86 7.28
C HIS A 456 6.57 -5.04 7.34
N CYS A 457 6.41 -4.23 8.39
CA CYS A 457 5.24 -3.34 8.51
C CYS A 457 5.60 -1.89 8.12
N HIS A 458 6.84 -1.47 8.36
CA HIS A 458 7.29 -0.10 8.12
C HIS A 458 8.16 0.00 6.87
N GLY A 459 7.53 -0.22 5.73
CA GLY A 459 8.15 -0.24 4.42
C GLY A 459 8.17 1.10 3.68
N GLY A 460 9.18 1.27 2.82
CA GLY A 460 9.04 2.10 1.63
C GLY A 460 9.22 3.58 1.87
N ALA A 461 9.07 4.34 0.80
CA ALA A 461 9.20 5.80 0.90
C ALA A 461 8.26 6.41 1.94
N LEU A 462 7.21 5.71 2.39
CA LEU A 462 6.27 6.17 3.40
C LEU A 462 6.50 5.57 4.79
N PHE A 463 7.39 4.59 4.97
CA PHE A 463 7.63 3.87 6.24
C PHE A 463 6.35 3.27 6.86
N THR A 464 5.48 2.70 6.01
CA THR A 464 4.22 2.04 6.37
C THR A 464 3.74 1.19 5.21
N ASP A 465 3.20 0.02 5.52
CA ASP A 465 2.48 -0.85 4.59
C ASP A 465 0.99 -0.48 4.43
N HIS A 466 0.52 0.52 5.19
CA HIS A 466 -0.87 0.94 5.28
C HIS A 466 -1.88 -0.16 5.68
N ASP A 467 -1.41 -1.27 6.26
CA ASP A 467 -2.25 -2.36 6.72
C ASP A 467 -2.51 -2.29 8.23
N PHE A 468 -3.06 -3.37 8.79
CA PHE A 468 -3.51 -3.49 10.15
C PHE A 468 -2.87 -4.69 10.81
N HIS A 469 -2.14 -4.44 11.90
CA HIS A 469 -1.41 -5.46 12.62
C HIS A 469 -1.73 -5.40 14.10
N ASN A 470 -1.72 -6.56 14.75
CA ASN A 470 -1.67 -6.64 16.20
C ASN A 470 -0.18 -6.69 16.58
N ASN A 471 0.32 -5.61 17.14
CA ASN A 471 1.73 -5.49 17.53
C ASN A 471 2.05 -6.04 18.92
N GLY A 472 1.08 -6.72 19.56
CA GLY A 472 1.24 -7.40 20.83
C GLY A 472 1.35 -6.49 22.04
N ILE A 473 0.82 -5.27 22.02
CA ILE A 473 0.80 -4.40 23.22
C ILE A 473 -0.12 -4.91 24.34
N ASP A 474 -1.10 -5.75 24.00
CA ASP A 474 -2.04 -6.36 24.94
C ASP A 474 -2.28 -7.84 24.57
N SER A 475 -2.53 -8.68 25.58
CA SER A 475 -2.90 -10.09 25.39
C SER A 475 -4.42 -10.32 25.25
N SER A 476 -5.23 -9.31 25.55
CA SER A 476 -6.70 -9.36 25.46
C SER A 476 -7.29 -7.97 25.16
N PHE A 477 -8.47 -7.93 24.54
CA PHE A 477 -9.05 -6.71 23.96
C PHE A 477 -10.50 -6.42 24.42
N PRO A 478 -10.77 -6.29 25.74
CA PRO A 478 -12.13 -6.09 26.23
C PRO A 478 -12.68 -4.68 26.00
N ASN A 479 -11.79 -3.68 25.94
CA ASN A 479 -12.16 -2.26 25.89
C ASN A 479 -12.03 -1.63 24.51
N ASP A 480 -11.01 -2.04 23.74
CA ASP A 480 -10.80 -1.61 22.37
C ASP A 480 -10.47 -2.84 21.52
N ARG A 481 -11.40 -3.19 20.63
CA ARG A 481 -11.28 -4.35 19.73
C ARG A 481 -10.45 -4.04 18.48
N GLY A 482 -9.98 -2.79 18.31
CA GLY A 482 -9.27 -2.34 17.12
C GLY A 482 -10.12 -2.47 15.86
N ARG A 483 -9.51 -2.96 14.79
CA ARG A 483 -10.15 -3.18 13.49
C ARG A 483 -11.37 -4.11 13.55
N ALA A 484 -11.39 -5.10 14.45
CA ALA A 484 -12.55 -5.98 14.61
C ALA A 484 -13.84 -5.24 14.97
N ALA A 485 -13.77 -4.05 15.58
CA ALA A 485 -14.96 -3.22 15.81
C ALA A 485 -15.58 -2.70 14.50
N THR A 486 -14.77 -2.52 13.46
CA THR A 486 -15.18 -2.07 12.13
C THR A 486 -15.61 -3.24 11.25
N THR A 487 -14.83 -4.32 11.25
CA THR A 487 -15.03 -5.43 10.29
C THR A 487 -15.96 -6.52 10.80
N GLY A 488 -16.13 -6.63 12.13
CA GLY A 488 -16.88 -7.72 12.77
C GLY A 488 -16.18 -9.08 12.74
N LYS A 489 -14.93 -9.14 12.27
CA LYS A 489 -14.15 -10.39 12.16
C LYS A 489 -13.28 -10.59 13.40
N GLU A 490 -13.28 -11.78 13.97
CA GLU A 490 -12.44 -12.12 15.14
C GLU A 490 -10.94 -12.12 14.79
N ASP A 491 -10.58 -12.46 13.55
CA ASP A 491 -9.17 -12.42 13.10
C ASP A 491 -8.59 -10.99 13.05
N ASP A 492 -9.43 -9.96 13.14
CA ASP A 492 -9.04 -8.55 13.20
C ASP A 492 -8.93 -8.01 14.62
N LEU A 493 -9.12 -8.86 15.64
CA LEU A 493 -9.13 -8.44 17.04
C LEU A 493 -7.76 -7.89 17.44
N GLY A 494 -7.73 -6.68 18.00
CA GLY A 494 -6.50 -6.04 18.45
C GLY A 494 -5.60 -5.53 17.32
N LYS A 495 -6.03 -5.62 16.05
CA LYS A 495 -5.29 -5.05 14.94
C LYS A 495 -5.55 -3.55 14.82
N PHE A 496 -4.50 -2.80 14.60
CA PHE A 496 -4.55 -1.36 14.34
C PHE A 496 -3.71 -1.01 13.13
N LYS A 497 -4.08 0.09 12.47
CA LYS A 497 -3.38 0.60 11.30
C LYS A 497 -1.90 0.83 11.64
N THR A 498 -0.99 0.38 10.77
CA THR A 498 0.43 0.71 10.84
C THR A 498 0.64 2.19 10.54
N PRO A 499 1.04 3.03 11.51
CA PRO A 499 1.35 4.44 11.22
C PRO A 499 2.65 4.54 10.41
N SER A 500 2.79 5.63 9.64
CA SER A 500 4.08 5.99 9.04
C SER A 500 5.10 6.34 10.14
N LEU A 501 6.34 5.88 10.01
CA LEU A 501 7.44 6.30 10.89
C LEU A 501 8.09 7.63 10.48
N ARG A 502 7.61 8.29 9.42
CA ARG A 502 8.04 9.67 9.14
C ARG A 502 7.64 10.57 10.32
N ASN A 503 8.50 11.50 10.71
CA ASN A 503 8.27 12.37 11.87
C ASN A 503 8.04 11.64 13.21
N VAL A 504 8.43 10.37 13.33
CA VAL A 504 8.17 9.59 14.55
C VAL A 504 8.88 10.17 15.77
N GLY A 505 10.00 10.88 15.61
CA GLY A 505 10.66 11.57 16.73
C GLY A 505 9.94 12.83 17.21
N LEU A 506 8.93 13.30 16.46
CA LEU A 506 8.15 14.51 16.76
C LEU A 506 6.74 14.21 17.25
N SER A 507 6.24 12.98 17.09
CA SER A 507 4.82 12.63 17.29
C SER A 507 4.56 11.82 18.55
N ALA A 508 5.39 11.97 19.60
CA ALA A 508 5.15 11.34 20.90
C ALA A 508 3.89 11.91 21.57
N PRO A 509 3.20 11.13 22.44
CA PRO A 509 3.46 9.72 22.78
C PRO A 509 3.00 8.72 21.71
N TYR A 510 3.25 7.43 21.92
CA TYR A 510 3.13 6.39 20.91
C TYR A 510 2.05 5.35 21.21
N MET A 511 1.71 4.58 20.17
CA MET A 511 0.61 3.60 20.09
C MET A 511 -0.77 4.25 20.00
N HIS A 512 -1.79 3.43 19.76
CA HIS A 512 -3.16 3.91 19.58
C HIS A 512 -3.76 4.53 20.85
N ASP A 513 -3.14 4.37 22.01
CA ASP A 513 -3.59 4.88 23.30
C ASP A 513 -2.56 5.77 24.01
N GLY A 514 -1.43 6.07 23.37
CA GLY A 514 -0.41 6.98 23.89
C GLY A 514 0.34 6.47 25.11
N ARG A 515 0.37 5.14 25.36
CA ARG A 515 0.96 4.58 26.59
C ARG A 515 2.49 4.69 26.69
N PHE A 516 3.19 4.82 25.57
CA PHE A 516 4.65 4.98 25.56
C PHE A 516 5.02 6.44 25.32
N ALA A 517 5.82 7.02 26.21
CA ALA A 517 6.27 8.40 26.14
C ALA A 517 7.49 8.59 25.22
N THR A 518 8.28 7.53 24.99
CA THR A 518 9.56 7.62 24.26
C THR A 518 9.71 6.57 23.17
N LEU A 519 10.53 6.85 22.15
CA LEU A 519 10.88 5.87 21.12
C LEU A 519 11.59 4.67 21.74
N GLU A 520 12.38 4.90 22.78
CA GLU A 520 13.10 3.87 23.51
C GLU A 520 12.14 2.86 24.16
N GLU A 521 11.02 3.32 24.72
CA GLU A 521 9.96 2.43 25.24
C GLU A 521 9.30 1.62 24.13
N VAL A 522 9.07 2.22 22.95
CA VAL A 522 8.55 1.50 21.77
C VAL A 522 9.54 0.43 21.30
N ILE A 523 10.82 0.75 21.23
CA ILE A 523 11.86 -0.19 20.83
C ILE A 523 11.95 -1.32 21.87
N GLU A 524 11.86 -1.01 23.16
CA GLU A 524 11.89 -2.03 24.21
C GLU A 524 10.65 -2.95 24.16
N HIS A 525 9.47 -2.42 23.81
CA HIS A 525 8.27 -3.22 23.56
C HIS A 525 8.52 -4.30 22.51
N TYR A 526 9.07 -3.95 21.35
CA TYR A 526 9.41 -4.94 20.32
C TYR A 526 10.59 -5.84 20.72
N ASN A 527 11.51 -5.34 21.54
CA ASN A 527 12.67 -6.09 22.00
C ASN A 527 12.31 -7.23 22.96
N SER A 528 11.40 -6.99 23.91
CA SER A 528 11.07 -7.95 24.98
C SER A 528 9.63 -7.89 25.50
N GLY A 529 8.85 -6.87 25.15
CA GLY A 529 7.51 -6.59 25.69
C GLY A 529 6.32 -7.13 24.89
N VAL A 530 6.53 -7.79 23.75
CA VAL A 530 5.45 -8.34 22.91
C VAL A 530 4.65 -9.40 23.68
N HIS A 531 3.35 -9.18 23.80
CA HIS A 531 2.41 -10.11 24.41
C HIS A 531 1.80 -11.07 23.36
N PRO A 532 1.88 -12.39 23.58
CA PRO A 532 1.18 -13.37 22.76
C PRO A 532 -0.35 -13.19 22.83
N SER A 533 -0.99 -13.31 21.68
CA SER A 533 -2.46 -13.42 21.54
C SER A 533 -2.80 -14.21 20.26
N PRO A 534 -4.04 -14.71 20.11
CA PRO A 534 -4.44 -15.49 18.93
C PRO A 534 -4.28 -14.73 17.60
N THR A 535 -4.41 -13.40 17.64
CA THR A 535 -4.31 -12.52 16.47
C THR A 535 -2.98 -11.80 16.36
N LEU A 536 -1.99 -12.10 17.22
CA LEU A 536 -0.66 -11.50 17.16
C LEU A 536 -0.07 -11.71 15.76
N ASP A 537 0.54 -10.65 15.22
CA ASP A 537 1.12 -10.69 13.89
C ASP A 537 2.09 -11.88 13.70
N PRO A 538 1.99 -12.64 12.59
CA PRO A 538 2.93 -13.71 12.27
C PRO A 538 4.41 -13.31 12.32
N ASN A 539 4.75 -12.11 11.86
CA ASN A 539 6.14 -11.62 11.88
C ASN A 539 6.64 -11.30 13.29
N LEU A 540 5.75 -11.05 14.25
CA LEU A 540 6.14 -10.91 15.66
C LEU A 540 6.15 -12.25 16.39
N SER A 541 5.15 -13.10 16.13
CA SER A 541 5.01 -14.41 16.79
C SER A 541 6.05 -15.45 16.36
N LYS A 542 6.83 -15.20 15.29
CA LYS A 542 8.01 -16.01 14.96
C LYS A 542 9.19 -15.79 15.91
N HIS A 543 9.15 -14.73 16.75
CA HIS A 543 10.22 -14.35 17.68
C HIS A 543 9.77 -14.46 19.15
N GLN A 544 10.73 -14.60 20.07
CA GLN A 544 10.52 -14.41 21.52
C GLN A 544 11.11 -13.05 21.96
N GLY A 545 10.79 -12.01 21.19
CA GLY A 545 11.48 -10.71 21.22
C GLY A 545 12.70 -10.67 20.29
N LEU A 546 13.22 -9.46 20.07
CA LEU A 546 14.33 -9.22 19.12
C LEU A 546 15.71 -9.49 19.73
N GLY A 547 15.88 -9.34 21.05
CA GLY A 547 17.15 -9.58 21.73
C GLY A 547 18.27 -8.61 21.33
N LEU A 548 17.90 -7.38 20.98
CA LEU A 548 18.80 -6.27 20.64
C LEU A 548 19.64 -5.85 21.86
N SER A 549 20.92 -5.54 21.63
CA SER A 549 21.77 -4.94 22.67
C SER A 549 21.37 -3.49 22.94
N GLU A 550 21.81 -2.91 24.07
CA GLU A 550 21.59 -1.48 24.36
C GLU A 550 22.12 -0.57 23.24
N GLN A 551 23.26 -0.95 22.65
CA GLN A 551 23.81 -0.21 21.54
C GLN A 551 22.97 -0.39 20.27
N ASP A 552 22.36 -1.56 20.02
CA ASP A 552 21.47 -1.76 18.86
C ASP A 552 20.21 -0.92 18.98
N LYS A 553 19.62 -0.87 20.18
CA LYS A 553 18.47 -0.01 20.47
C LYS A 553 18.80 1.47 20.27
N ALA A 554 19.95 1.92 20.77
CA ALA A 554 20.40 3.31 20.60
C ALA A 554 20.62 3.69 19.13
N ASP A 555 21.25 2.81 18.35
CA ASP A 555 21.48 3.03 16.93
C ASP A 555 20.18 3.02 16.12
N LEU A 556 19.28 2.09 16.41
CA LEU A 556 17.94 2.06 15.81
C LEU A 556 17.17 3.36 16.10
N ALA A 557 17.19 3.83 17.36
CA ALA A 557 16.57 5.10 17.73
C ALA A 557 17.24 6.30 17.05
N ALA A 558 18.56 6.27 16.83
CA ALA A 558 19.27 7.31 16.08
C ALA A 558 18.82 7.34 14.62
N PHE A 559 18.66 6.17 13.98
CA PHE A 559 18.12 6.07 12.63
C PHE A 559 16.68 6.59 12.54
N LEU A 560 15.78 6.18 13.44
CA LEU A 560 14.37 6.59 13.40
C LEU A 560 14.20 8.11 13.46
N ARG A 561 15.02 8.81 14.25
CA ARG A 561 15.03 10.28 14.30
C ARG A 561 15.50 10.96 13.01
N THR A 562 16.17 10.23 12.11
CA THR A 562 16.50 10.77 10.78
C THR A 562 15.27 10.93 9.88
N LEU A 563 14.15 10.29 10.24
CA LEU A 563 12.88 10.34 9.51
C LEU A 563 12.06 11.60 9.83
N ASP A 564 12.53 12.42 10.77
CA ASP A 564 11.90 13.69 11.11
C ASP A 564 12.21 14.75 10.03
N ASP A 565 11.16 15.46 9.62
CA ASP A 565 11.25 16.62 8.72
C ASP A 565 11.02 17.91 9.54
N PRO A 566 12.10 18.60 9.98
CA PRO A 566 11.97 19.78 10.82
C PRO A 566 11.24 20.94 10.13
N ALA A 567 11.27 21.01 8.80
CA ALA A 567 10.59 22.06 8.05
C ALA A 567 9.07 21.88 8.11
N PHE A 568 8.61 20.62 8.07
CA PHE A 568 7.19 20.27 8.22
C PHE A 568 6.62 20.71 9.59
N ALA A 569 7.37 20.52 10.67
CA ALA A 569 6.90 20.84 12.02
C ALA A 569 6.98 22.33 12.41
N GLN A 570 7.81 23.13 11.73
CA GLN A 570 8.03 24.54 12.07
C GLN A 570 7.09 25.52 11.36
N THR A 571 6.62 25.16 10.17
CA THR A 571 5.74 26.02 9.38
C THR A 571 4.57 25.18 8.90
N PRO A 572 3.33 25.44 9.38
CA PRO A 572 2.15 24.79 8.81
C PRO A 572 2.16 25.08 7.30
N PRO A 573 2.15 24.04 6.44
CA PRO A 573 2.17 24.25 5.00
C PRO A 573 1.08 25.26 4.57
N PRO A 574 1.39 26.14 3.61
CA PRO A 574 0.50 27.21 3.19
C PRO A 574 -0.83 26.73 2.62
#